data_AF-A0A1Y1JXT6-F1
#
_entry.id   AF-A0A1Y1JXT6-F1
#
_cell.length_a   1.000
_cell.length_b   1.000
_cell.length_c   1.000
_cell.angle_alpha   90.00
_cell.angle_beta   90.00
_cell.angle_gamma   90.00
#
_symmetry.space_group_name_H-M   'P 1'
#
loop_
_entity.id
_entity.type
_entity.pdbx_description
1 polymer ?
#
loop_
_entity_poly.entity_id
_entity_poly.type
_entity_poly.pdbx_seq_one_letter_code
_entity_poly.pdbx_strand_id
1 'polypeptide(L)'
;LLNEQTELPHFHFNEALFKPFENLLCLEMCDADVQDQIVSCLCEFVEGNRIEICSGWRPLFGTLRVANGRNNSAAILEVFKVFLSTDNTLVFANAALDYIMCLLSHIRHAEGEKFSECIS
;
A
#
# COMPACT_ATOMS: atom_id res chain seq x y z
N LEU A 1 6.71 -7.02 17.78
CA LEU A 1 7.30 -6.98 16.42
C LEU A 1 7.74 -5.57 16.02
N LEU A 2 6.90 -4.66 15.49
CA LEU A 2 7.37 -3.28 15.18
C LEU A 2 7.75 -2.45 16.42
N ASN A 3 7.02 -2.62 17.52
CA ASN A 3 7.25 -1.86 18.76
C ASN A 3 8.49 -2.33 19.57
N GLU A 4 9.14 -3.43 19.16
CA GLU A 4 10.32 -3.99 19.85
C GLU A 4 11.62 -3.78 19.06
N GLN A 5 11.53 -3.41 17.77
CA GLN A 5 12.68 -3.17 16.90
C GLN A 5 12.46 -1.92 16.06
N THR A 6 12.84 -0.76 16.61
CA THR A 6 12.84 0.49 15.85
C THR A 6 13.89 0.39 14.74
N GLU A 7 13.47 0.62 13.49
CA GLU A 7 14.36 0.56 12.34
C GLU A 7 15.49 1.61 12.46
N LEU A 8 16.74 1.15 12.38
CA LEU A 8 17.92 2.03 12.45
C LEU A 8 18.03 2.89 11.18
N PRO A 9 18.60 4.10 11.26
CA PRO A 9 18.90 4.90 10.07
C PRO A 9 19.73 4.09 9.06
N HIS A 10 19.29 4.06 7.80
CA HIS A 10 19.88 3.31 6.68
C HIS A 10 19.63 1.79 6.63
N PHE A 11 18.84 1.24 7.56
CA PHE A 11 18.37 -0.13 7.46
C PHE A 11 16.96 -0.16 6.86
N HIS A 12 16.65 -1.24 6.12
CA HIS A 12 15.36 -1.49 5.48
C HIS A 12 14.78 -2.82 5.97
N PHE A 13 14.79 -3.03 7.29
CA PHE A 13 14.23 -4.21 7.92
C PHE A 13 12.71 -4.31 7.69
N ASN A 14 12.00 -3.19 7.77
CA ASN A 14 10.55 -3.17 7.62
C ASN A 14 10.13 -3.44 6.17
N GLU A 15 11.01 -3.22 5.19
CA GLU A 15 10.77 -3.60 3.80
C GLU A 15 10.49 -5.11 3.66
N ALA A 16 11.20 -5.95 4.42
CA ALA A 16 11.03 -7.39 4.39
C ALA A 16 9.68 -7.86 4.98
N LEU A 17 9.04 -7.06 5.85
CA LEU A 17 7.75 -7.41 6.47
C LEU A 17 6.62 -7.42 5.45
N PHE A 18 6.65 -6.50 4.47
CA PHE A 18 5.54 -6.32 3.53
C PHE A 18 5.72 -7.10 2.23
N LYS A 19 6.96 -7.48 1.88
CA LYS A 19 7.29 -8.25 0.67
C LYS A 19 6.49 -9.57 0.49
N PRO A 20 6.18 -10.33 1.56
CA PRO A 20 5.35 -11.52 1.45
C PRO A 20 3.95 -11.23 0.89
N PHE A 21 3.35 -10.09 1.21
CA PHE A 21 2.01 -9.72 0.73
C PHE A 21 2.01 -9.37 -0.76
N GLU A 22 3.05 -8.68 -1.24
CA GLU A 22 3.27 -8.43 -2.67
C GLU A 22 3.32 -9.74 -3.46
N ASN A 23 4.12 -10.70 -2.98
CA ASN A 23 4.22 -12.03 -3.58
C ASN A 23 2.89 -12.77 -3.57
N LEU A 24 2.14 -12.72 -2.46
CA LEU A 24 0.84 -13.37 -2.30
C LEU A 24 -0.20 -12.86 -3.30
N LEU A 25 -0.27 -11.54 -3.51
CA LEU A 25 -1.18 -10.93 -4.50
C LEU A 25 -0.80 -11.25 -5.95
N CYS A 26 0.46 -11.58 -6.22
CA CYS A 26 0.94 -11.95 -7.54
C CYS A 26 0.79 -13.45 -7.86
N LEU A 27 0.31 -14.27 -6.92
CA LEU A 27 0.07 -15.70 -7.16
C LEU A 27 -1.19 -15.90 -8.02
N GLU A 28 -1.12 -16.80 -9.01
CA GLU A 28 -2.25 -17.17 -9.88
C GLU A 28 -3.50 -17.68 -9.12
N MET A 29 -3.33 -18.10 -7.87
CA MET A 29 -4.37 -18.64 -6.99
C MET A 29 -4.97 -17.59 -6.03
N CYS A 30 -4.54 -16.32 -6.09
CA CYS A 30 -5.13 -15.27 -5.25
C CYS A 30 -6.48 -14.86 -5.83
N ASP A 31 -7.56 -15.42 -5.27
CA ASP A 31 -8.90 -14.99 -5.61
C ASP A 31 -9.20 -13.60 -5.04
N ALA A 32 -10.28 -12.99 -5.54
CA ALA A 32 -10.67 -11.62 -5.20
C ALA A 32 -10.98 -11.45 -3.69
N ASP A 33 -11.53 -12.47 -3.04
CA ASP A 33 -11.90 -12.39 -1.62
C ASP A 33 -10.65 -12.39 -0.73
N VAL A 34 -9.66 -13.24 -1.06
CA VAL A 34 -8.36 -13.26 -0.37
C VAL A 34 -7.61 -11.96 -0.59
N GLN A 35 -7.63 -11.44 -1.83
CA GLN A 35 -7.03 -10.15 -2.14
C GLN A 35 -7.65 -9.01 -1.32
N ASP A 36 -8.98 -8.94 -1.23
CA ASP A 36 -9.66 -7.91 -0.44
C ASP A 36 -9.35 -8.01 1.05
N GLN A 37 -9.23 -9.22 1.60
CA GLN A 37 -8.81 -9.43 2.99
C GLN A 37 -7.38 -8.97 3.24
N ILE A 38 -6.46 -9.25 2.31
CA ILE A 38 -5.08 -8.78 2.41
C ILE A 38 -5.03 -7.25 2.39
N VAL A 39 -5.75 -6.62 1.45
CA VAL A 39 -5.80 -5.15 1.34
C VAL A 39 -6.39 -4.53 2.60
N SER A 40 -7.49 -5.07 3.11
CA SER A 40 -8.12 -4.59 4.35
C SER A 40 -7.16 -4.67 5.53
N CYS A 41 -6.51 -5.83 5.70
CA CYS A 41 -5.51 -6.07 6.74
C CYS A 41 -4.35 -5.06 6.67
N LEU A 42 -3.84 -4.78 5.46
CA LEU A 42 -2.77 -3.80 5.27
C LEU A 42 -3.24 -2.37 5.59
N CYS A 43 -4.46 -1.99 5.23
CA CYS A 43 -4.99 -0.66 5.54
C CYS A 43 -5.16 -0.49 7.07
N GLU A 44 -5.74 -1.47 7.76
CA GLU A 44 -5.85 -1.47 9.22
C GLU A 44 -4.48 -1.43 9.90
N PHE A 45 -3.50 -2.15 9.36
CA PHE A 45 -2.13 -2.12 9.86
C PHE A 45 -1.52 -0.72 9.80
N VAL A 46 -1.76 0.00 8.69
CA VAL A 46 -1.28 1.37 8.50
C VAL A 46 -1.86 2.32 9.53
N GLU A 47 -3.17 2.22 9.79
CA GLU A 47 -3.85 3.05 10.79
C GLU A 47 -3.27 2.82 12.19
N GLY A 48 -2.92 1.58 12.54
CA GLY A 48 -2.36 1.22 13.83
C GLY A 48 -0.88 1.53 14.04
N ASN A 49 -0.07 1.63 12.98
CA ASN A 49 1.41 1.62 13.08
C ASN A 49 2.08 2.69 12.19
N ARG A 50 1.43 3.83 11.97
CA ARG A 50 1.85 4.84 10.99
C ARG A 50 3.30 5.35 11.15
N ILE A 51 3.82 5.40 12.38
CA ILE A 51 5.17 5.92 12.68
C ILE A 51 6.20 4.83 12.41
N GLU A 52 5.84 3.58 12.67
CA GLU A 52 6.73 2.44 12.72
C GLU A 52 6.95 1.78 11.35
N ILE A 53 6.18 2.14 10.31
CA ILE A 53 6.28 1.52 8.99
C ILE A 53 7.62 1.84 8.30
N CYS A 54 8.10 3.09 8.38
CA CYS A 54 9.40 3.52 7.86
C CYS A 54 9.71 3.02 6.43
N SER A 55 10.76 2.19 6.23
CA SER A 55 11.11 1.66 4.91
C SER A 55 10.02 0.80 4.27
N GLY A 56 9.10 0.25 5.08
CA GLY A 56 7.98 -0.58 4.65
C GLY A 56 6.97 0.15 3.76
N TRP A 57 6.98 1.48 3.71
CA TRP A 57 6.09 2.25 2.82
C TRP A 57 6.29 1.90 1.34
N ARG A 58 7.54 1.65 0.91
CA ARG A 58 7.86 1.28 -0.48
C ARG A 58 7.15 -0.01 -0.93
N PRO A 59 7.38 -1.17 -0.27
CA PRO A 59 6.71 -2.41 -0.66
C PRO A 59 5.20 -2.38 -0.38
N LEU A 60 4.74 -1.60 0.61
CA LEU A 60 3.31 -1.39 0.84
C LEU A 60 2.64 -0.76 -0.41
N PHE A 61 3.22 0.32 -0.95
CA PHE A 61 2.70 0.92 -2.19
C PHE A 61 2.87 0.02 -3.41
N GLY A 62 3.95 -0.76 -3.49
CA GLY A 62 4.10 -1.79 -4.52
C GLY A 62 2.95 -2.80 -4.48
N THR A 63 2.62 -3.29 -3.29
CA THR A 63 1.52 -4.23 -3.03
C THR A 63 0.17 -3.63 -3.37
N LEU A 64 -0.14 -2.43 -2.86
CA LEU A 64 -1.42 -1.77 -3.13
C LEU A 64 -1.59 -1.42 -4.60
N ARG A 65 -0.51 -1.09 -5.32
CA ARG A 65 -0.57 -0.77 -6.76
C ARG A 65 -1.05 -1.95 -7.60
N VAL A 66 -0.67 -3.17 -7.24
CA VAL A 66 -1.09 -4.40 -7.94
C VAL A 66 -2.42 -4.94 -7.41
N ALA A 67 -2.85 -4.48 -6.23
CA ALA A 67 -4.11 -4.87 -5.66
C ALA A 67 -5.29 -4.29 -6.46
N ASN A 68 -6.32 -5.10 -6.72
CA ASN A 68 -7.59 -4.64 -7.24
C ASN A 68 -8.42 -4.01 -6.12
N GLY A 69 -8.06 -2.80 -5.71
CA GLY A 69 -8.61 -2.13 -4.54
C GLY A 69 -10.05 -1.61 -4.64
N ARG A 70 -10.89 -2.12 -5.55
CA ARG A 70 -12.25 -1.59 -5.82
C ARG A 70 -13.07 -1.44 -4.55
N ASN A 71 -13.18 -2.53 -3.79
CA ASN A 71 -13.95 -2.58 -2.54
C ASN A 71 -13.29 -1.81 -1.39
N ASN A 72 -11.99 -1.54 -1.51
CA ASN A 72 -11.16 -0.94 -0.48
C ASN A 72 -10.72 0.50 -0.80
N SER A 73 -11.32 1.12 -1.82
CA SER A 73 -10.91 2.44 -2.34
C SER A 73 -10.84 3.52 -1.26
N ALA A 74 -11.81 3.55 -0.34
CA ALA A 74 -11.82 4.51 0.76
C ALA A 74 -10.65 4.28 1.75
N ALA A 75 -10.39 3.03 2.12
CA ALA A 75 -9.30 2.67 3.02
C ALA A 75 -7.92 2.97 2.38
N ILE A 76 -7.76 2.67 1.09
CA ILE A 76 -6.53 2.98 0.34
C ILE A 76 -6.30 4.51 0.26
N LEU A 77 -7.36 5.30 0.10
CA LEU A 77 -7.26 6.76 0.16
C LEU A 77 -6.80 7.25 1.53
N GLU A 78 -7.24 6.62 2.62
CA GLU A 78 -6.72 6.92 3.96
C GLU A 78 -5.24 6.56 4.10
N VAL A 79 -4.78 5.43 3.56
CA VAL A 79 -3.35 5.07 3.52
C VAL A 79 -2.52 6.16 2.85
N PHE A 80 -2.98 6.71 1.72
CA PHE A 80 -2.30 7.82 1.06
C PHE A 80 -2.23 9.09 1.94
N LYS A 81 -3.31 9.43 2.64
CA LYS A 81 -3.33 10.58 3.56
C LYS A 81 -2.37 10.37 4.74
N VAL A 82 -2.37 9.17 5.32
CA VAL A 82 -1.46 8.81 6.41
C VAL A 82 0.00 8.97 5.97
N PHE A 83 0.36 8.47 4.79
CA PHE A 83 1.71 8.64 4.26
C PHE A 83 2.10 10.11 4.08
N LEU A 84 1.21 10.93 3.52
CA LEU A 84 1.45 12.38 3.36
C LEU A 84 1.59 13.12 4.70
N SER A 85 1.06 12.57 5.79
CA SER A 85 1.21 13.12 7.13
C SER A 85 2.54 12.75 7.82
N THR A 86 3.39 11.96 7.16
CA THR A 86 4.71 11.56 7.69
C THR A 86 5.61 12.78 7.85
N ASP A 87 6.12 12.99 9.06
CA ASP A 87 7.03 14.10 9.42
C ASP A 87 8.50 13.82 9.10
N ASN A 88 8.83 12.60 8.69
CA ASN A 88 10.18 12.16 8.34
C ASN A 88 10.45 12.30 6.83
N THR A 89 11.22 13.32 6.44
CA THR A 89 11.57 13.59 5.04
C THR A 89 12.33 12.45 4.36
N LEU A 90 13.15 11.67 5.10
CA LEU A 90 13.88 10.55 4.51
C LEU A 90 12.95 9.41 4.15
N VAL A 91 11.99 9.09 5.02
CA VAL A 91 10.96 8.08 4.75
C VAL A 91 10.12 8.49 3.55
N PHE A 92 9.69 9.77 3.50
CA PHE A 92 8.96 10.30 2.37
C PHE A 92 9.76 10.18 1.06
N ALA A 93 10.99 10.68 1.03
CA ALA A 93 11.83 10.63 -0.16
C ALA A 93 12.10 9.20 -0.64
N ASN A 94 12.25 8.25 0.28
CA ASN A 94 12.45 6.85 -0.02
C ASN A 94 11.23 6.21 -0.70
N ALA A 95 10.00 6.57 -0.29
CA ALA A 95 8.77 5.96 -0.78
C ALA A 95 7.98 6.79 -1.80
N ALA A 96 8.38 8.03 -2.08
CA ALA A 96 7.63 8.97 -2.93
C ALA A 96 7.35 8.44 -4.34
N LEU A 97 8.31 7.76 -4.97
CA LEU A 97 8.12 7.22 -6.31
C LEU A 97 7.07 6.09 -6.32
N ASP A 98 7.19 5.15 -5.39
CA ASP A 98 6.24 4.03 -5.26
C ASP A 98 4.83 4.55 -4.92
N TYR A 99 4.74 5.56 -4.06
CA TYR A 99 3.51 6.30 -3.75
C TYR A 99 2.87 6.89 -5.02
N ILE A 100 3.61 7.69 -5.81
CA ILE A 100 3.09 8.34 -7.03
C ILE A 100 2.59 7.27 -8.01
N MET A 101 3.37 6.21 -8.21
CA MET A 101 3.01 5.13 -9.13
C MET A 101 1.75 4.37 -8.66
N CYS A 102 1.62 4.13 -7.35
CA CYS A 102 0.43 3.52 -6.76
C CYS A 102 -0.81 4.41 -6.93
N LEU A 103 -0.68 5.72 -6.65
CA LEU A 103 -1.76 6.69 -6.80
C LEU A 103 -2.24 6.78 -8.27
N LEU A 104 -1.31 6.90 -9.22
CA LEU A 104 -1.63 6.96 -10.65
C LEU A 104 -2.31 5.69 -11.14
N SER A 105 -1.93 4.52 -10.62
CA SER A 105 -2.62 3.25 -10.93
C SER A 105 -4.09 3.32 -10.52
N HIS A 106 -4.38 3.76 -9.29
CA HIS A 106 -5.76 3.84 -8.79
C HIS A 106 -6.61 4.88 -9.54
N ILE A 107 -6.04 6.03 -9.89
CA ILE A 107 -6.74 7.05 -10.69
C ILE A 107 -7.11 6.50 -12.07
N ARG A 108 -6.16 5.85 -12.75
CA ARG A 108 -6.40 5.28 -14.08
C ARG A 108 -7.46 4.17 -14.08
N HIS A 109 -7.47 3.31 -13.06
CA HIS A 109 -8.50 2.29 -12.92
C HIS A 109 -9.89 2.92 -12.71
N ALA A 110 -9.99 3.97 -11.89
CA ALA A 110 -11.25 4.70 -11.69
C ALA A 110 -11.78 5.38 -12.96
N GLU A 111 -10.90 5.88 -13.84
CA GLU A 111 -11.30 6.45 -15.14
C GLU A 111 -11.76 5.40 -16.15
N GLY A 112 -11.05 4.26 -16.22
CA GLY A 112 -11.40 3.15 -17.10
C GLY A 112 -12.77 2.54 -16.77
N GLU A 113 -13.14 2.50 -15.50
CA GLU A 113 -14.45 2.00 -15.03
C GLU A 113 -15.60 2.90 -15.48
N LYS A 114 -15.48 4.22 -15.28
CA LYS A 114 -16.49 5.18 -15.75
C LYS A 114 -16.72 5.08 -17.26
N PHE A 115 -15.64 4.85 -18.01
CA PHE A 115 -15.76 4.61 -19.45
C PHE A 115 -16.52 3.31 -19.72
N SER A 116 -16.20 2.20 -19.03
CA SER A 116 -16.92 0.93 -19.22
C SER A 116 -18.40 0.99 -18.86
N GLU A 117 -18.77 1.67 -17.75
CA GLU A 117 -20.17 1.86 -17.35
C GLU A 117 -20.96 2.70 -18.36
N CYS A 118 -20.32 3.66 -19.01
CA CYS A 118 -20.99 4.50 -20.02
C CYS A 118 -21.30 3.76 -21.33
N ILE A 119 -20.70 2.59 -21.58
CA ILE A 119 -20.83 1.83 -22.83
C ILE A 119 -21.56 0.50 -22.61
N SER A 120 -21.90 0.19 -21.35
CA SER A 120 -22.69 -0.99 -20.93
C SER A 120 -24.18 -0.64 -20.86
#